data_AF-A0A3E2YK95-F1
#
_entry.id   AF-A0A3E2YK95-F1
#
_cell.length_a   1.000
_cell.length_b   1.000
_cell.length_c   1.000
_cell.angle_alpha   90.00
_cell.angle_beta   90.00
_cell.angle_gamma   90.00
#
_symmetry.space_group_name_H-M   'P 1'
#
loop_
_entity.id
_entity.type
_entity.pdbx_description
1 polymer ?
#
loop_
_entity_poly.entity_id
_entity_poly.type
_entity_poly.pdbx_seq_one_letter_code
_entity_poly.pdbx_strand_id
1 'polypeptide(L)' 'MSDRERLHDLRQQAHNAGIEGNSKMTEEQLREALRKVGKGAEPELAKRESRR' A
#
# COMPACT_ATOMS: atom_id res chain seq x y z
N MET A 1 12.64 13.71 7.05
CA MET A 1 12.30 12.61 6.12
C MET A 1 11.76 13.21 4.84
N SER A 2 12.40 12.93 3.72
CA SER A 2 11.96 13.40 2.40
C SER A 2 10.79 12.55 1.89
N ASP A 3 9.95 13.08 1.00
CA ASP A 3 8.77 12.36 0.48
C ASP A 3 9.13 11.04 -0.23
N ARG A 4 10.35 10.92 -0.76
CA ARG A 4 10.88 9.67 -1.32
C ARG A 4 11.10 8.58 -0.25
N GLU A 5 11.55 8.95 0.95
CA GLU A 5 11.76 8.01 2.06
C GLU A 5 10.42 7.48 2.56
N ARG A 6 9.42 8.36 2.70
CA ARG A 6 8.05 7.97 3.10
C ARG A 6 7.44 6.96 2.13
N LEU A 7 7.60 7.18 0.82
CA LEU A 7 7.08 6.27 -0.19
C LEU A 7 7.80 4.91 -0.14
N HIS A 8 9.10 4.88 0.16
CA HIS A 8 9.83 3.63 0.36
C HIS A 8 9.31 2.86 1.57
N ASP A 9 9.09 3.53 2.69
CA ASP A 9 8.58 2.90 3.91
C ASP A 9 7.16 2.36 3.72
N LEU A 10 6.30 3.09 3.01
CA LEU A 10 4.95 2.64 2.68
C LEU A 10 4.97 1.40 1.78
N ARG A 11 5.92 1.32 0.83
CA ARG A 11 6.09 0.13 0.00
C ARG A 11 6.55 -1.08 0.81
N GLN A 12 7.47 -0.88 1.75
CA GLN A 12 7.90 -1.94 2.64
C GLN A 12 6.75 -2.44 3.53
N GLN A 13 5.96 -1.53 4.11
CA GLN A 13 4.78 -1.88 4.88
C GLN A 13 3.76 -2.63 4.03
N ALA A 14 3.50 -2.17 2.80
CA ALA A 14 2.57 -2.81 1.88
C ALA A 14 3.04 -4.23 1.52
N HIS A 15 4.34 -4.42 1.26
CA HIS A 15 4.91 -5.74 1.02
C HIS A 15 4.71 -6.67 2.23
N ASN A 16 5.00 -6.20 3.44
CA ASN A 16 4.82 -6.97 4.67
C ASN A 16 3.35 -7.31 4.93
N ALA A 17 2.42 -6.47 4.47
CA ALA A 17 0.98 -6.70 4.54
C ALA A 17 0.45 -7.60 3.40
N GLY A 18 1.31 -8.17 2.57
CA GLY A 18 0.93 -9.04 1.44
C GLY A 18 0.41 -8.30 0.21
N ILE A 19 0.56 -6.96 0.15
CA ILE A 19 0.17 -6.15 -1.00
C ILE A 19 1.29 -6.22 -2.04
N GLU A 20 1.21 -7.20 -2.93
CA GLU A 20 2.17 -7.38 -4.01
C GLU A 20 2.02 -6.32 -5.12
N GLY A 21 3.12 -5.94 -5.76
CA GLY A 21 3.10 -4.91 -6.80
C GLY A 21 2.96 -3.47 -6.28
N ASN A 22 3.16 -3.25 -4.97
CA ASN A 22 3.20 -1.94 -4.31
C ASN A 22 4.21 -0.95 -4.95
N SER A 23 5.22 -1.44 -5.68
CA SER A 23 6.20 -0.62 -6.40
C SER A 23 5.58 0.29 -7.46
N LYS A 24 4.42 -0.07 -8.01
CA LYS A 24 3.68 0.69 -9.03
C LYS A 24 2.59 1.60 -8.45
N MET A 25 2.47 1.68 -7.13
CA MET A 25 1.45 2.47 -6.44
C MET A 25 2.02 3.80 -5.96
N THR A 26 1.18 4.84 -5.96
CA THR A 26 1.52 6.13 -5.35
C THR A 26 1.42 6.05 -3.82
N GLU A 27 1.94 7.06 -3.12
CA GLU A 27 1.84 7.15 -1.66
C GLU A 27 0.39 7.08 -1.16
N GLU A 28 -0.52 7.76 -1.85
CA GLU A 28 -1.95 7.77 -1.51
C GLU A 28 -2.58 6.38 -1.66
N GLN A 29 -2.33 5.72 -2.79
CA GLN A 29 -2.82 4.37 -3.05
C GLN A 29 -2.28 3.35 -2.03
N LEU A 30 -1.01 3.47 -1.65
CA LEU A 30 -0.41 2.61 -0.62
C LEU A 30 -1.04 2.82 0.75
N ARG A 31 -1.25 4.08 1.15
CA ARG A 31 -1.93 4.40 2.42
C ARG A 31 -3.35 3.86 2.44
N GLU A 32 -4.09 3.97 1.35
CA GLU A 32 -5.45 3.44 1.25
C GLU A 32 -5.46 1.91 1.33
N ALA A 33 -4.59 1.24 0.57
CA ALA A 33 -4.49 -0.22 0.58
C ALA A 33 -4.11 -0.74 1.97
N LEU A 34 -3.10 -0.13 2.61
CA LEU A 34 -2.70 -0.47 3.99
C LEU A 34 -3.85 -0.26 4.98
N ARG A 35 -4.62 0.82 4.85
CA ARG A 35 -5.79 1.08 5.70
C ARG A 35 -6.86 0.01 5.52
N LYS A 36 -7.07 -0.50 4.30
CA LYS A 36 -8.04 -1.57 4.03
C LYS A 36 -7.58 -2.91 4.58
N VAL A 37 -6.30 -3.26 4.39
CA VAL A 37 -5.73 -4.48 4.98
C VAL A 37 -5.77 -4.43 6.50
N GLY A 38 -5.46 -3.28 7.11
CA GLY A 38 -5.61 -3.08 8.56
C GLY A 38 -7.04 -3.20 9.09
N LYS A 39 -8.06 -3.10 8.20
CA LYS A 39 -9.48 -3.36 8.52
C LYS A 39 -9.91 -4.81 8.24
N GLY A 40 -8.99 -5.68 7.85
CA GLY A 40 -9.26 -7.09 7.53
C GLY A 40 -9.62 -7.36 6.07
N ALA A 41 -9.44 -6.39 5.16
CA ALA A 41 -9.59 -6.67 3.73
C ALA A 41 -8.44 -7.53 3.22
N GLU A 42 -8.71 -8.39 2.25
CA GLU A 42 -7.66 -9.15 1.58
C GLU A 42 -6.67 -8.21 0.84
N PRO A 43 -5.35 -8.45 0.92
CA PRO A 43 -4.34 -7.58 0.30
C PRO A 43 -4.54 -7.32 -1.19
N GLU A 44 -4.94 -8.35 -1.94
CA GLU A 44 -5.22 -8.23 -3.38
C GLU A 44 -6.46 -7.38 -3.67
N LEU A 45 -7.50 -7.50 -2.84
CA LEU A 45 -8.70 -6.68 -2.95
C LEU A 45 -8.40 -5.22 -2.60
N ALA A 46 -7.71 -5.00 -1.48
CA ALA A 46 -7.27 -3.68 -1.04
C ALA A 46 -6.45 -2.96 -2.11
N LYS A 47 -5.50 -3.67 -2.75
CA LYS A 47 -4.74 -3.19 -3.90
C LYS A 47 -5.66 -2.78 -5.04
N ARG A 48 -6.54 -3.67 -5.49
CA ARG A 48 -7.41 -3.41 -6.65
C ARG A 48 -8.27 -2.18 -6.43
N GLU A 49 -8.83 -2.03 -5.24
CA GLU A 49 -9.70 -0.90 -4.92
C GLU A 49 -8.94 0.41 -4.76
N SER A 50 -7.73 0.38 -4.19
CA SER A 50 -6.88 1.59 -4.05
C SER A 50 -6.32 2.10 -5.37
N ARG A 51 -6.40 1.33 -6.46
CA ARG A 51 -5.91 1.72 -7.79
C ARG A 51 -7.03 2.20 -8.73
N ARG A 52 -8.27 2.23 -8.25
CA ARG A 52 -9.39 2.84 -8.97
C ARG A 52 -9.31 4.36 -8.86
#